data_AF-L5JPR5-F1
#
_entry.id   AF-L5JPR5-F1
#
_cell.length_a   1.000
_cell.length_b   1.000
_cell.length_c   1.000
_cell.angle_alpha   90.00
_cell.angle_beta   90.00
_cell.angle_gamma   90.00
#
_symmetry.space_group_name_H-M   'P 1'
#
loop_
_entity.id
_entity.type
_entity.pdbx_description
1 polymer ?
#
loop_
_entity_poly.entity_id
_entity_poly.type
_entity_poly.pdbx_seq_one_letter_code
_entity_poly.pdbx_strand_id
1 'polypeptide(L)'
;MLYPSLPSWLWQVELSWNSFNKDDIFLLDLGKVMIQWNGPTSSISKKARGLALTCHLQEKERGGRAQIGVVDDEVKATDLMEIMEAVLGCRVGNLYTAIPNGSINQLQKANVCIYQ
;
A
#
# COMPACT_ATOMS: atom_id res chain seq x y z
N MET A 1 8.38 19.35 -10.51
CA MET A 1 7.47 18.93 -11.59
C MET A 1 7.36 17.42 -11.58
N LEU A 2 6.19 16.90 -12.01
CA LEU A 2 5.77 15.50 -12.17
C LEU A 2 4.88 14.93 -11.07
N TYR A 3 3.70 15.53 -10.90
CA TYR A 3 2.46 14.77 -10.69
C TYR A 3 1.35 15.42 -11.51
N PRO A 4 1.00 14.91 -12.71
CA PRO A 4 -0.36 15.12 -13.18
C PRO A 4 -1.26 14.28 -12.26
N SER A 5 -2.21 14.97 -11.64
CA SER A 5 -3.24 14.44 -10.73
C SER A 5 -3.51 12.93 -10.88
N LEU A 6 -3.18 12.17 -9.82
CA LEU A 6 -3.73 10.83 -9.66
C LEU A 6 -5.28 10.93 -9.80
N PRO A 7 -5.94 9.95 -10.45
CA PRO A 7 -7.39 9.94 -10.54
C PRO A 7 -8.02 10.17 -9.15
N SER A 8 -9.14 10.91 -9.10
CA SER A 8 -9.77 11.40 -7.86
C SER A 8 -10.19 10.32 -6.84
N TRP A 9 -10.07 9.04 -7.20
CA TRP A 9 -10.31 7.88 -6.35
C TRP A 9 -9.04 7.27 -5.73
N LEU A 10 -7.85 7.78 -6.07
CA LEU A 10 -6.59 7.42 -5.42
C LEU A 10 -6.26 8.45 -4.34
N TRP A 11 -6.51 8.10 -3.08
CA TRP A 11 -6.13 8.91 -1.94
C TRP A 11 -4.70 8.58 -1.52
N GLN A 12 -3.84 9.59 -1.46
CA GLN A 12 -2.51 9.47 -0.87
C GLN A 12 -2.65 9.52 0.66
N VAL A 13 -2.10 8.52 1.35
CA VAL A 13 -2.00 8.51 2.81
C VAL A 13 -0.55 8.48 3.27
N GLU A 14 -0.37 8.81 4.55
CA GLU A 14 0.92 8.77 5.23
C GLU A 14 1.53 7.37 5.14
N LEU A 15 2.83 7.30 4.79
CA LEU A 15 3.64 6.09 4.82
C LEU A 15 3.93 5.70 6.29
N SER A 16 2.90 5.18 6.96
CA SER A 16 2.93 4.74 8.34
C SER A 16 2.10 3.47 8.51
N TRP A 17 2.52 2.58 9.40
CA TRP A 17 1.72 1.42 9.83
C TRP A 17 0.32 1.83 10.33
N ASN A 18 0.16 3.07 10.81
CA ASN A 18 -1.12 3.61 11.27
C ASN A 18 -2.14 3.83 10.14
N SER A 19 -1.72 3.74 8.88
CA SER A 19 -2.62 3.77 7.73
C SER A 19 -3.17 2.37 7.39
N PHE A 20 -2.50 1.30 7.85
CA PHE A 20 -2.82 -0.07 7.47
C PHE A 20 -3.99 -0.60 8.30
N ASN A 21 -4.95 -1.21 7.62
CA ASN A 21 -6.07 -1.89 8.26
C ASN A 21 -6.21 -3.31 7.72
N LYS A 22 -6.99 -4.14 8.42
CA LYS A 22 -7.09 -5.56 8.10
C LYS A 22 -7.93 -5.87 6.85
N ASP A 23 -8.78 -4.95 6.43
CA ASP A 23 -9.87 -5.19 5.46
C ASP A 23 -9.57 -4.64 4.05
N ASP A 24 -8.51 -3.85 3.93
CA ASP A 24 -8.13 -3.14 2.70
C ASP A 24 -6.79 -3.62 2.12
N ILE A 25 -6.51 -3.08 0.93
CA ILE A 25 -5.30 -3.35 0.16
C ILE A 25 -4.49 -2.08 0.11
N PHE A 26 -3.20 -2.21 0.41
CA PHE A 26 -2.26 -1.09 0.46
C PHE A 26 -1.19 -1.29 -0.59
N LEU A 27 -0.92 -0.25 -1.37
CA LEU A 27 0.17 -0.25 -2.35
C LEU A 27 1.27 0.70 -1.89
N LEU A 28 2.46 0.15 -1.68
CA LEU A 28 3.68 0.89 -1.40
C LEU A 28 4.51 0.95 -2.67
N ASP A 29 4.70 2.15 -3.20
CA ASP A 29 5.56 2.38 -4.35
C ASP A 29 6.93 2.91 -3.89
N LEU A 30 7.93 2.03 -3.90
CA LEU A 30 9.32 2.32 -3.51
C LEU A 30 10.21 2.62 -4.74
N GLY A 31 9.61 2.89 -5.90
CA GLY A 31 10.32 3.23 -7.11
C GLY A 31 10.76 2.02 -7.93
N LYS A 32 11.71 1.24 -7.39
CA LYS A 32 12.20 0.01 -8.03
C LYS A 32 11.39 -1.22 -7.65
N VAL A 33 10.67 -1.14 -6.54
CA VAL A 33 9.84 -2.20 -6.00
C VAL A 33 8.49 -1.59 -5.65
N MET A 34 7.42 -2.30 -6.01
CA MET A 34 6.05 -1.98 -5.65
C MET A 34 5.51 -3.13 -4.82
N ILE A 35 5.09 -2.86 -3.59
CA ILE A 35 4.60 -3.89 -2.66
C ILE A 35 3.10 -3.69 -2.50
N GLN A 36 2.33 -4.68 -2.92
CA GLN A 36 0.92 -4.80 -2.57
C GLN A 36 0.81 -5.59 -1.27
N TRP A 37 0.41 -4.93 -0.20
CA TRP A 37 0.07 -5.57 1.06
C TRP A 37 -1.44 -5.78 1.13
N ASN A 38 -1.84 -7.02 1.38
CA ASN A 38 -3.23 -7.41 1.47
C ASN A 38 -3.60 -7.58 2.94
N GLY A 39 -4.62 -6.84 3.38
CA GLY A 39 -5.16 -7.02 4.71
C GLY A 39 -5.60 -8.48 4.93
N PRO A 40 -5.34 -9.08 6.10
CA PRO A 40 -5.66 -10.48 6.37
C PRO A 40 -7.15 -10.82 6.22
N THR A 41 -8.04 -9.82 6.36
CA THR A 41 -9.50 -9.96 6.18
C THR A 41 -10.00 -9.36 4.87
N SER A 42 -9.11 -8.87 4.01
CA SER A 42 -9.47 -8.30 2.71
C SER A 42 -10.06 -9.36 1.75
N SER A 43 -11.07 -8.96 0.97
CA SER A 43 -11.75 -9.87 0.05
C SER A 43 -10.92 -10.18 -1.20
N ILE A 44 -11.13 -11.38 -1.77
CA ILE A 44 -10.45 -11.80 -3.02
C ILE A 44 -10.66 -10.78 -4.14
N SER A 45 -11.86 -10.18 -4.24
CA SER A 45 -12.18 -9.16 -5.23
C SER A 45 -11.36 -7.88 -5.02
N LYS A 46 -11.15 -7.44 -3.77
CA LYS A 46 -10.27 -6.30 -3.46
C LYS A 46 -8.82 -6.62 -3.84
N LYS A 47 -8.33 -7.81 -3.47
CA LYS A 47 -6.96 -8.27 -3.80
C LYS A 47 -6.71 -8.28 -5.31
N ALA A 48 -7.64 -8.81 -6.09
CA ALA A 48 -7.53 -8.87 -7.55
C ALA A 48 -7.52 -7.47 -8.20
N ARG A 49 -8.36 -6.55 -7.69
CA ARG A 49 -8.37 -5.14 -8.14
C ARG A 49 -7.08 -4.42 -7.79
N GLY A 50 -6.55 -4.64 -6.58
CA GLY A 50 -5.26 -4.11 -6.15
C GLY A 50 -4.12 -4.57 -7.06
N LEU A 51 -4.11 -5.85 -7.45
CA LEU A 51 -3.07 -6.39 -8.33
C LEU A 51 -3.17 -5.82 -9.75
N ALA A 52 -4.38 -5.74 -10.29
CA ALA A 52 -4.60 -5.13 -11.59
C ALA A 52 -4.13 -3.67 -11.63
N LEU A 53 -4.37 -2.89 -10.58
CA LEU A 53 -3.81 -1.53 -10.49
C LEU A 53 -2.30 -1.55 -10.40
N THR A 54 -1.72 -2.40 -9.54
CA THR A 54 -0.28 -2.43 -9.31
C THR A 54 0.46 -2.72 -10.62
N CYS A 55 -0.01 -3.68 -11.41
CA CYS A 55 0.50 -3.95 -12.75
C CYS A 55 0.32 -2.74 -13.68
N HIS A 56 -0.86 -2.12 -13.69
CA HIS A 56 -1.11 -0.95 -14.51
C HIS A 56 -0.17 0.23 -14.20
N LEU A 57 0.06 0.51 -12.91
CA LEU A 57 0.98 1.56 -12.46
C LEU A 57 2.44 1.20 -12.77
N GLN A 58 2.83 -0.06 -12.59
CA GLN A 58 4.16 -0.54 -12.95
C GLN A 58 4.44 -0.31 -14.44
N GLU A 59 3.51 -0.68 -15.32
CA GLU A 59 3.62 -0.48 -16.76
C GLU A 59 3.66 1.01 -17.12
N LYS A 60 2.71 1.78 -16.59
CA LYS A 60 2.51 3.18 -16.98
C LYS A 60 3.55 4.13 -16.40
N GLU A 61 3.88 3.99 -15.13
CA GLU A 61 4.71 4.95 -14.38
C GLU A 61 6.17 4.46 -14.25
N ARG A 62 6.39 3.14 -14.24
CA ARG A 62 7.72 2.53 -14.08
C ARG A 62 8.24 1.90 -15.38
N GLY A 63 7.48 1.99 -16.48
CA GLY A 63 7.84 1.40 -17.76
C GLY A 63 8.03 -0.12 -17.69
N GLY A 64 7.31 -0.79 -16.78
CA GLY A 64 7.40 -2.24 -16.55
C GLY A 64 8.67 -2.70 -15.82
N ARG A 65 9.49 -1.79 -15.29
CA ARG A 65 10.82 -2.13 -14.72
C ARG A 65 10.83 -2.32 -13.20
N ALA A 66 9.79 -1.88 -12.52
CA ALA A 66 9.69 -2.09 -11.07
C ALA A 66 9.27 -3.53 -10.78
N GLN A 67 9.80 -4.15 -9.72
CA GLN A 67 9.36 -5.47 -9.29
C GLN A 67 8.07 -5.36 -8.48
N ILE A 68 7.13 -6.29 -8.66
CA ILE A 68 5.89 -6.35 -7.88
C ILE A 68 6.03 -7.46 -6.84
N GLY A 69 5.91 -7.10 -5.56
CA GLY A 69 5.79 -8.03 -4.44
C GLY A 69 4.37 -8.03 -3.88
N VAL A 70 3.84 -9.19 -3.53
CA VAL A 70 2.50 -9.32 -2.91
C VAL A 70 2.65 -9.95 -1.53
N VAL A 71 2.13 -9.28 -0.51
CA VAL A 71 2.06 -9.76 0.87
C VAL A 71 0.63 -10.17 1.17
N ASP A 72 0.33 -11.45 1.00
CA ASP A 72 -0.94 -12.06 1.43
C ASP A 72 -0.89 -12.63 2.85
N ASP A 73 0.30 -13.06 3.26
CA ASP A 73 0.59 -13.69 4.54
C ASP A 73 1.94 -13.15 5.02
N GLU A 74 1.91 -12.28 6.03
CA GLU A 74 3.11 -11.60 6.57
C GLU A 74 4.17 -12.61 7.04
N VAL A 75 3.76 -13.81 7.48
CA VAL A 75 4.68 -14.84 7.96
C VAL A 75 5.43 -15.50 6.80
N LYS A 76 4.80 -15.61 5.63
CA LYS A 76 5.42 -16.19 4.43
C LYS A 76 6.21 -15.18 3.62
N ALA A 77 5.83 -13.90 3.68
CA ALA A 77 6.43 -12.83 2.90
C ALA A 77 7.50 -12.07 3.71
N THR A 78 8.37 -12.79 4.43
CA THR A 78 9.36 -12.21 5.35
C THR A 78 10.24 -11.16 4.66
N ASP A 79 10.76 -11.47 3.47
CA ASP A 79 11.61 -10.53 2.70
C ASP A 79 10.90 -9.21 2.38
N LEU A 80 9.61 -9.26 2.04
CA LEU A 80 8.81 -8.07 1.75
C LEU A 80 8.48 -7.31 3.03
N MET A 81 8.20 -8.03 4.13
CA MET A 81 7.97 -7.43 5.44
C MET A 81 9.21 -6.71 5.96
N GLU A 82 10.40 -7.27 5.76
CA GLU A 82 11.67 -6.60 6.11
C GLU A 82 11.87 -5.30 5.33
N ILE A 83 11.55 -5.28 4.03
CA ILE A 83 11.58 -4.05 3.23
C ILE A 83 10.56 -3.04 3.75
N MET A 84 9.34 -3.51 4.06
CA MET A 84 8.29 -2.66 4.61
C MET A 84 8.70 -2.06 5.95
N GLU A 85 9.28 -2.83 6.87
CA GLU A 85 9.79 -2.35 8.16
C GLU A 85 10.99 -1.41 8.02
N ALA A 86 11.88 -1.66 7.05
CA ALA A 86 12.99 -0.75 6.77
C ALA A 86 12.50 0.63 6.29
N VAL A 87 11.36 0.68 5.61
CA VAL A 87 10.76 1.92 5.07
C VAL A 87 9.80 2.58 6.06
N LEU A 88 8.94 1.80 6.72
CA LEU A 88 7.89 2.26 7.62
C LEU A 88 8.35 2.35 9.09
N GLY A 89 9.51 1.78 9.41
CA GLY A 89 9.97 1.53 10.78
C GLY A 89 9.37 0.25 11.39
N CYS A 90 9.82 -0.11 12.59
CA CYS A 90 9.27 -1.24 13.32
C CYS A 90 7.78 -1.03 13.61
N ARG A 91 6.95 -2.05 13.36
CA ARG A 91 5.52 -1.96 13.64
C ARG A 91 5.28 -1.93 15.16
N VAL A 92 4.79 -0.79 15.67
CA VAL A 92 4.43 -0.63 17.08
C VAL A 92 2.94 -0.90 17.26
N GLY A 93 2.59 -2.13 17.66
CA GLY A 93 1.22 -2.51 18.01
C GLY A 93 0.48 -3.34 16.95
N ASN A 94 -0.81 -3.56 17.20
CA ASN A 94 -1.70 -4.34 16.33
C ASN A 94 -2.37 -3.44 15.29
N LEU A 95 -2.57 -3.99 14.08
CA LEU A 95 -3.40 -3.36 13.05
C LEU A 95 -4.82 -3.15 13.56
N TYR A 96 -5.38 -1.96 13.32
CA TYR A 96 -6.76 -1.68 13.69
C TYR A 96 -7.73 -2.34 12.71
N THR A 97 -8.88 -2.79 13.24
CA THR A 97 -10.05 -3.11 12.42
C THR A 97 -10.62 -1.80 11.89
N ALA A 98 -10.93 -1.70 10.60
CA ALA A 98 -11.31 -0.43 9.98
C ALA A 98 -12.38 0.32 10.81
N ILE A 99 -12.05 1.50 11.32
CA ILE A 99 -13.05 2.42 11.91
C ILE A 99 -13.65 3.22 10.75
N PRO A 100 -14.98 3.23 10.56
CA PRO A 100 -15.58 4.09 9.55
C PRO A 100 -15.54 5.54 10.04
N ASN A 101 -14.79 6.36 9.29
CA ASN A 101 -14.78 7.83 9.28
C ASN A 101 -14.16 8.56 10.47
N GLY A 102 -13.19 9.44 10.16
CA GLY A 102 -12.83 10.57 11.02
C GLY A 102 -11.36 10.99 10.95
N SER A 103 -10.99 11.71 9.88
CA SER A 103 -9.94 12.75 9.91
C SER A 103 -8.54 12.37 10.42
N ILE A 104 -7.64 11.91 9.54
CA ILE A 104 -6.19 11.95 9.82
C ILE A 104 -5.58 13.14 9.06
N ASN A 105 -5.26 14.19 9.82
CA ASN A 105 -4.65 15.44 9.36
C ASN A 105 -3.13 15.39 9.59
N GLN A 106 -2.37 15.81 8.57
CA GLN A 106 -0.98 16.34 8.56
C GLN A 106 0.07 15.58 9.41
N LEU A 107 1.13 14.99 8.84
CA LEU A 107 2.26 15.67 8.19
C LEU A 107 3.31 14.59 7.83
N GLN A 108 4.08 14.85 6.76
CA GLN A 108 5.33 14.18 6.33
C GLN A 108 5.19 13.03 5.32
N LYS A 109 5.83 13.28 4.17
CA LYS A 109 5.79 12.54 2.91
C LYS A 109 6.28 11.10 3.08
N ALA A 110 5.46 10.15 2.63
CA ALA A 110 5.72 9.43 1.38
C ALA A 110 4.45 8.65 0.94
N ASN A 111 4.33 8.33 -0.35
CA ASN A 111 3.04 8.04 -1.00
C ASN A 111 2.56 6.59 -0.81
N VAL A 112 1.45 6.39 -0.08
CA VAL A 112 0.65 5.15 -0.10
C VAL A 112 -0.68 5.43 -0.79
N CYS A 113 -1.16 4.53 -1.65
CA CYS A 113 -2.52 4.62 -2.21
C CYS A 113 -3.47 3.63 -1.51
N ILE A 114 -4.62 4.13 -1.02
CA ILE A 114 -5.70 3.32 -0.41
C ILE A 114 -6.84 3.12 -1.42
N TYR A 115 -7.47 1.93 -1.39
CA TYR A 115 -8.76 1.65 -2.01
C TYR A 115 -9.85 1.43 -0.96
N GLN A 116 -10.93 2.22 -1.02
CA GLN A 116 -12.21 1.96 -0.32
C GLN A 116 -13.24 1.32 -1.26
#